data_AF-A0A165GD46-F1
#
_entry.id   AF-A0A165GD46-F1
#
_cell.length_a   1.000
_cell.length_b   1.000
_cell.length_c   1.000
_cell.angle_alpha   90.00
_cell.angle_beta   90.00
_cell.angle_gamma   90.00
#
_symmetry.space_group_name_H-M   'P 1'
#
loop_
_entity.id
_entity.type
_entity.pdbx_description
1 polymer ?
#
loop_
_entity_poly.entity_id
_entity_poly.type
_entity_poly.pdbx_seq_one_letter_code
_entity_poly.pdbx_strand_id
1 'polypeptide(L)'
;MDYKLPPEELDTEFKKEFPPDAEIGRELDDAARVWKVYRKEANAHDSALLDGWSNTLDILLIFAGLFSAVATAFVIESYQLLQPDSAAYTAAALYILVSATN
;
A
#
# COMPACT_ATOMS: atom_id res chain seq x y z
N MET A 1 -46.40 -26.41 -14.86
CA MET A 1 -46.88 -25.34 -15.76
C MET A 1 -45.77 -24.31 -15.79
N ASP A 2 -45.01 -24.24 -16.88
CA ASP A 2 -43.92 -23.27 -17.03
C ASP A 2 -44.52 -21.90 -17.36
N TYR A 3 -44.78 -21.12 -16.31
CA TYR A 3 -45.24 -19.75 -16.46
C TYR A 3 -44.04 -18.90 -16.90
N LYS A 4 -44.07 -18.36 -18.13
CA LYS A 4 -43.10 -17.37 -18.60
C LYS A 4 -43.69 -15.98 -18.39
N LEU A 5 -42.96 -15.13 -17.66
CA LEU A 5 -43.28 -13.72 -17.54
C LEU A 5 -43.20 -13.07 -18.93
N PRO A 6 -44.03 -12.04 -19.22
CA PRO A 6 -43.85 -11.25 -20.42
C PRO A 6 -42.42 -10.69 -20.45
N PRO A 7 -41.79 -10.61 -21.64
CA PRO A 7 -40.43 -10.09 -21.75
C PRO A 7 -40.38 -8.70 -21.14
N GLU A 8 -39.51 -8.53 -20.15
CA GLU A 8 -39.30 -7.24 -19.51
C GLU A 8 -38.74 -6.25 -20.53
N GLU A 9 -39.38 -5.09 -20.69
CA GLU A 9 -38.88 -4.06 -21.60
C GLU A 9 -37.54 -3.51 -21.09
N LEU A 10 -36.54 -3.44 -21.98
CA LEU A 10 -35.19 -2.93 -21.70
C LEU A 10 -35.18 -1.40 -21.75
N ASP A 11 -36.04 -0.78 -20.95
CA ASP A 11 -36.28 0.66 -20.86
C ASP A 11 -35.11 1.42 -20.23
N THR A 12 -34.34 0.75 -19.38
CA THR A 12 -33.22 1.33 -18.63
C THR A 12 -31.88 0.80 -19.09
N GLU A 13 -30.83 1.62 -18.97
CA GLU A 13 -29.45 1.24 -19.29
C GLU A 13 -29.00 0.01 -18.49
N PHE A 14 -29.44 -0.10 -17.23
CA PHE A 14 -29.18 -1.28 -16.40
C PHE A 14 -29.73 -2.56 -17.03
N LYS A 15 -30.98 -2.55 -17.51
CA LYS A 15 -31.58 -3.74 -18.13
C LYS A 15 -30.94 -4.07 -19.47
N LYS A 16 -30.50 -3.05 -20.23
CA LYS A 16 -29.74 -3.25 -21.48
C LYS A 16 -28.39 -3.89 -21.21
N GLU A 17 -27.69 -3.46 -20.18
CA GLU A 17 -26.39 -4.00 -19.79
C GLU A 17 -26.49 -5.39 -19.15
N PHE A 18 -27.54 -5.60 -18.34
CA PHE A 18 -27.82 -6.84 -17.63
C PHE A 18 -29.21 -7.35 -18.02
N PRO A 19 -29.37 -8.09 -19.14
CA PRO A 19 -30.66 -8.60 -19.58
C PRO A 19 -31.22 -9.65 -18.61
N PRO A 20 -32.55 -9.87 -18.62
CA PRO A 20 -33.21 -10.77 -17.67
C PRO A 20 -32.85 -12.21 -17.97
N ASP A 21 -32.76 -13.02 -16.91
CA ASP A 21 -32.51 -14.44 -17.06
C ASP A 21 -33.67 -15.07 -17.84
N ALA A 22 -33.34 -15.93 -18.81
CA ALA A 22 -34.28 -16.42 -19.81
C ALA A 22 -35.38 -17.34 -19.23
N GLU A 23 -35.16 -17.87 -18.02
CA GLU A 23 -36.05 -18.80 -17.34
C GLU A 23 -36.24 -18.42 -15.87
N ILE A 24 -37.49 -18.35 -15.44
CA ILE A 24 -37.85 -18.08 -14.04
C ILE A 24 -37.33 -19.21 -13.14
N GLY A 25 -36.73 -18.84 -12.01
CA GLY A 25 -36.17 -19.77 -11.04
C GLY A 25 -34.70 -20.09 -11.25
N ARG A 26 -34.09 -19.60 -12.34
CA ARG A 26 -32.63 -19.64 -12.56
C ARG A 26 -31.89 -18.41 -12.05
N GLU A 27 -32.57 -17.54 -11.30
CA GLU A 27 -32.01 -16.33 -10.67
C GLU A 27 -30.87 -16.62 -9.67
N LEU A 28 -30.72 -17.88 -9.25
CA LEU A 28 -29.65 -18.36 -8.37
C LEU A 28 -28.61 -19.23 -9.09
N ASP A 29 -28.78 -19.47 -10.39
CA ASP A 29 -27.84 -20.24 -11.20
C ASP A 29 -26.49 -19.52 -11.29
N ASP A 30 -25.41 -20.23 -11.56
CA ASP A 30 -24.05 -19.65 -11.55
C ASP A 30 -23.90 -18.52 -12.59
N ALA A 31 -24.72 -18.55 -13.65
CA ALA A 31 -24.76 -17.57 -14.72
C ALA A 31 -25.83 -16.48 -14.53
N ALA A 32 -26.53 -16.46 -13.39
CA ALA A 32 -27.62 -15.53 -13.12
C ALA A 32 -27.18 -14.06 -13.20
N ARG A 33 -28.14 -13.21 -13.58
CA ARG A 33 -27.98 -11.76 -13.69
C ARG A 33 -27.40 -11.15 -12.41
N VAL A 34 -27.88 -11.59 -11.25
CA VAL A 34 -27.48 -11.06 -9.93
C VAL A 34 -25.97 -11.17 -9.71
N TRP A 35 -25.36 -12.28 -10.09
CA TRP A 35 -23.92 -12.50 -9.91
C TRP A 35 -23.08 -11.66 -10.85
N LYS A 36 -23.58 -11.39 -12.07
CA LYS A 36 -22.91 -10.52 -13.04
C LYS A 36 -22.91 -9.07 -12.54
N VAL A 37 -24.04 -8.60 -12.02
CA VAL A 37 -24.17 -7.26 -11.43
C VAL A 37 -23.27 -7.14 -10.20
N TYR A 38 -23.36 -8.10 -9.28
CA TYR A 38 -22.52 -8.13 -8.08
C TYR A 38 -21.04 -8.11 -8.45
N ARG A 39 -20.59 -8.96 -9.38
CA ARG A 39 -19.19 -9.03 -9.79
C ARG A 39 -18.71 -7.71 -10.39
N LYS A 40 -19.52 -7.05 -11.21
CA LYS A 40 -19.16 -5.74 -11.78
C LYS A 40 -18.94 -4.71 -10.66
N GLU A 41 -19.88 -4.61 -9.74
CA GLU A 41 -19.81 -3.63 -8.65
C GLU A 41 -18.68 -3.93 -7.68
N ALA A 42 -18.53 -5.21 -7.27
CA ALA A 42 -17.45 -5.66 -6.41
C ALA A 42 -16.09 -5.40 -7.05
N ASN A 43 -15.90 -5.74 -8.33
CA ASN A 43 -14.65 -5.45 -9.02
C ASN A 43 -14.35 -3.96 -9.11
N ALA A 44 -15.35 -3.11 -9.41
CA ALA A 44 -15.15 -1.67 -9.49
C ALA A 44 -14.72 -1.08 -8.12
N HIS A 45 -15.39 -1.53 -7.05
CA HIS A 45 -15.05 -1.13 -5.69
C HIS A 45 -13.66 -1.62 -5.27
N ASP A 46 -13.34 -2.89 -5.52
CA ASP A 46 -12.06 -3.50 -5.17
C ASP A 46 -10.91 -2.85 -5.94
N SER A 47 -11.07 -2.59 -7.24
CA SER A 47 -10.07 -1.86 -8.03
C SER A 47 -9.82 -0.46 -7.47
N ALA A 48 -10.88 0.29 -7.15
CA ALA A 48 -10.72 1.63 -6.59
C ALA A 48 -10.00 1.61 -5.22
N LEU A 49 -10.29 0.63 -4.37
CA LEU A 49 -9.59 0.45 -3.10
C LEU A 49 -8.12 0.08 -3.29
N LEU A 50 -7.83 -0.89 -4.16
CA LEU A 50 -6.47 -1.35 -4.44
C LEU A 50 -5.62 -0.21 -5.02
N ASP A 51 -6.16 0.59 -5.93
CA ASP A 51 -5.48 1.76 -6.49
C ASP A 51 -5.16 2.78 -5.39
N GLY A 52 -6.10 3.06 -4.49
CA GLY A 52 -5.90 3.96 -3.36
C GLY A 52 -4.83 3.45 -2.37
N TRP A 53 -4.82 2.15 -2.08
CA TRP A 53 -3.82 1.52 -1.23
C TRP A 53 -2.44 1.51 -1.87
N SER A 54 -2.34 1.23 -3.16
CA SER A 54 -1.07 1.27 -3.89
C SER A 54 -0.44 2.65 -3.81
N ASN A 55 -1.21 3.70 -4.12
CA ASN A 55 -0.73 5.07 -4.03
C ASN A 55 -0.30 5.46 -2.60
N THR A 56 -1.04 5.00 -1.60
CA THR A 56 -0.69 5.23 -0.19
C THR A 56 0.62 4.51 0.19
N LEU A 57 0.80 3.27 -0.26
CA LEU A 57 2.02 2.50 -0.02
C LEU A 57 3.25 3.13 -0.69
N ASP A 58 3.11 3.65 -1.91
CA ASP A 58 4.20 4.34 -2.60
C ASP A 58 4.72 5.53 -1.78
N ILE A 59 3.80 6.34 -1.24
CA ILE A 59 4.13 7.47 -0.37
C ILE A 59 4.80 6.97 0.92
N LEU A 60 4.19 6.01 1.60
CA LEU A 60 4.72 5.48 2.86
C LEU A 60 6.12 4.89 2.69
N LEU A 61 6.39 4.19 1.58
CA LEU A 61 7.69 3.58 1.31
C LEU A 61 8.77 4.64 1.03
N ILE A 62 8.43 5.71 0.30
CA ILE A 62 9.34 6.85 0.10
C ILE A 62 9.65 7.52 1.44
N PHE A 63 8.63 7.77 2.27
CA PHE A 63 8.82 8.35 3.60
C PHE A 63 9.67 7.44 4.50
N ALA A 64 9.39 6.13 4.51
CA ALA A 64 10.15 5.17 5.28
C ALA A 64 11.62 5.13 4.84
N GLY A 65 11.89 5.14 3.52
CA GLY A 65 13.25 5.18 2.98
C GLY A 65 14.00 6.46 3.37
N LEU A 66 13.39 7.63 3.19
CA LEU A 66 13.99 8.92 3.55
C LEU A 66 14.21 9.02 5.05
N PHE A 67 13.22 8.64 5.87
CA PHE A 67 13.34 8.63 7.32
C PHE A 67 14.45 7.68 7.79
N SER A 68 14.53 6.48 7.21
CA SER A 68 15.57 5.51 7.53
C SER A 68 16.96 6.01 7.14
N ALA A 69 17.10 6.71 6.01
CA ALA A 69 18.37 7.29 5.59
C ALA A 69 18.83 8.38 6.57
N VAL A 70 17.92 9.28 6.95
CA VAL A 70 18.19 10.33 7.95
C VAL A 70 18.55 9.70 9.30
N ALA A 71 17.76 8.73 9.78
CA ALA A 71 18.04 8.02 11.03
C ALA A 71 19.41 7.32 11.00
N THR A 72 19.77 6.68 9.89
CA THR A 72 21.09 6.03 9.73
C THR A 72 22.23 7.03 9.78
N ALA A 73 22.11 8.18 9.12
CA ALA A 73 23.11 9.24 9.19
C ALA A 73 23.28 9.76 10.62
N PHE A 74 22.17 10.00 11.33
CA PHE A 74 22.21 10.39 12.74
C PHE A 74 22.90 9.33 13.61
N VAL A 75 22.64 8.04 13.39
CA VAL A 75 23.28 6.95 14.14
C VAL A 75 24.80 6.91 13.89
N ILE A 76 25.24 7.08 12.63
CA ILE A 76 26.66 7.10 12.27
C ILE A 76 27.38 8.26 12.97
N GLU A 77 26.85 9.48 12.86
CA GLU A 77 27.44 10.67 13.48
C GLU A 77 27.41 10.61 15.01
N SER A 78 26.28 10.16 15.58
CA SER A 78 26.16 10.01 17.04
C SER A 78 27.17 9.01 17.57
N TYR A 79 27.43 7.91 16.83
CA TYR A 79 28.43 6.94 17.23
C TYR A 79 29.84 7.53 17.24
N GLN A 80 30.21 8.35 16.24
CA GLN A 80 31.49 9.05 16.23
C GLN A 80 31.62 10.05 17.38
N LEU A 81 30.55 10.81 17.68
CA LEU A 81 30.54 11.79 18.78
C LEU A 81 30.63 11.15 20.16
N LEU A 82 30.13 9.92 20.34
CA LEU A 82 30.27 9.17 21.59
C LEU A 82 31.67 8.56 21.73
N GLN A 83 32.44 8.42 20.66
CA GLN A 83 33.76 7.84 20.74
C GLN A 83 34.77 8.83 21.36
N PRO A 84 35.73 8.32 22.15
CA PRO A 84 36.80 9.15 22.70
C PRO A 84 37.66 9.73 21.56
N ASP A 85 37.92 11.04 21.58
CA ASP A 85 38.73 11.70 20.54
C ASP A 85 40.20 11.28 20.62
N SER A 86 40.56 10.29 19.82
CA SER A 86 41.93 9.76 19.71
C SER A 86 42.99 10.84 19.42
N ALA A 87 42.64 11.92 18.71
CA ALA A 87 43.57 13.01 18.45
C ALA A 87 43.83 13.82 19.73
N ALA A 88 42.79 14.08 20.51
CA ALA A 88 42.94 14.70 21.84
C ALA A 88 43.75 13.80 22.80
N TYR A 89 43.49 12.49 22.82
CA TYR A 89 44.25 11.55 23.66
C TYR A 89 45.73 11.48 23.28
N THR A 90 46.04 11.40 21.98
CA THR A 90 47.43 11.36 21.50
C THR A 90 48.16 12.67 21.74
N ALA A 91 47.52 13.82 21.50
CA ALA A 91 48.09 15.13 21.81
C ALA A 91 48.38 15.27 23.31
N ALA A 92 47.48 14.83 24.18
CA ALA A 92 47.68 14.84 25.62
C ALA A 92 48.86 13.93 26.03
N ALA A 93 48.94 12.71 25.50
CA ALA A 93 50.04 11.79 25.78
C ALA A 93 51.41 12.35 25.33
N LEU A 94 51.48 12.95 24.14
CA LEU A 94 52.69 13.60 23.63
C LEU A 94 53.12 14.77 24.50
N TYR A 95 52.18 15.61 24.94
CA TYR A 95 52.46 16.71 25.85
C TYR A 95 53.03 16.23 27.19
N ILE A 96 52.48 15.14 27.74
CA ILE A 96 52.98 14.52 28.97
C ILE A 96 54.40 13.99 28.78
N LEU A 97 54.68 13.29 27.67
CA LEU A 97 56.02 12.77 27.39
C LEU A 97 57.05 13.90 27.24
N VAL A 98 56.72 14.95 26.49
CA VAL A 98 57.60 16.13 26.33
C VAL A 98 57.87 16.81 27.67
N SER A 99 56.84 16.97 28.51
CA SER A 99 57.01 17.63 29.82
C SER A 99 57.73 16.76 30.85
N ALA A 100 57.66 15.44 30.74
CA ALA A 100 58.39 14.51 31.62
C ALA A 100 59.88 14.35 31.25
N THR A 101 60.28 14.76 30.06
CA THR A 101 61.68 14.63 29.56
C THR A 101 62.49 15.92 29.77
N ASN A 102 61.92 16.94 30.40
CA ASN A 102 62.55 18.23 30.71
C ASN A 102 62.59 18.43 32.24
#